data_AF-A0A1F8JQU5-F1
#
_entry.id   AF-A0A1F8JQU5-F1
#
_cell.length_a   1.000
_cell.length_b   1.000
_cell.length_c   1.000
_cell.angle_alpha   90.00
_cell.angle_beta   90.00
_cell.angle_gamma   90.00
#
_symmetry.space_group_name_H-M   'P 1'
#
loop_
_entity.id
_entity.type
_entity.pdbx_description
1 polymer ?
#
loop_
_entity_poly.entity_id
_entity_poly.type
_entity_poly.pdbx_seq_one_letter_code
_entity_poly.pdbx_strand_id
1 'polypeptide(L)'
;MEPSRAPKIGFEPSVVLHILELIGEYVLHKNPEEGKTALEAGLELASFLRRDEVGLPRLEMRKVEGEVVHFALDLQSLEAQEEFMVFWRREAQALALKTSFIKGGRGTVEIGGRGVSKATVIRYLQRSENFLHLLDASGYQSALFDARKSLCCLVADADGTLLPYPLEAPVDSHSSLAQSAAREPLLSFLEHGGFLVINTGNDPKRIAFKILKGIPEERRGVLSQIALAACGGHLLYLFANPLGELKEVLSYRYGRYLLPDDVSPAVRLFYLGDDPRKEGNDWPAFEAAGFASSLCVPSLEESRDVPPELQDHTLPGNEKAVASVLELFNRQMEESPQELSLTPLKTEPLQV
;
A
#
# COMPACT_ATOMS: atom_id res chain seq x y z
N MET A 1 -22.00 -13.97 -28.34
CA MET A 1 -20.98 -12.98 -27.94
C MET A 1 -19.87 -13.75 -27.26
N GLU A 2 -18.67 -13.75 -27.83
CA GLU A 2 -17.50 -14.30 -27.13
C GLU A 2 -17.34 -13.55 -25.79
N PRO A 3 -16.96 -14.23 -24.71
CA PRO A 3 -16.57 -13.52 -23.49
C PRO A 3 -15.40 -12.63 -23.88
N SER A 4 -15.57 -11.31 -23.78
CA SER A 4 -14.49 -10.35 -24.04
C SER A 4 -13.29 -10.79 -23.23
N ARG A 5 -12.18 -11.15 -23.89
CA ARG A 5 -10.95 -11.55 -23.20
C ARG A 5 -10.66 -10.51 -22.13
N ALA A 6 -10.47 -10.99 -20.90
CA ALA A 6 -10.09 -10.14 -19.77
C ALA A 6 -8.94 -9.20 -20.18
N PRO A 7 -8.96 -7.92 -19.78
CA PRO A 7 -7.82 -7.04 -20.01
C PRO A 7 -6.57 -7.69 -19.40
N LYS A 8 -5.47 -7.73 -20.17
CA LYS A 8 -4.18 -8.23 -19.67
C LYS A 8 -3.77 -7.43 -18.43
N ILE A 9 -3.40 -8.13 -17.37
CA ILE A 9 -3.16 -7.53 -16.05
C ILE A 9 -1.78 -6.87 -15.91
N GLY A 10 -0.88 -7.10 -16.88
CA GLY A 10 0.50 -6.61 -16.89
C GLY A 10 0.86 -5.79 -18.12
N PHE A 11 2.07 -5.23 -18.07
CA PHE A 11 2.65 -4.48 -19.16
C PHE A 11 2.88 -5.36 -20.39
N GLU A 12 2.75 -4.75 -21.57
CA GLU A 12 3.20 -5.40 -22.80
C GLU A 12 4.70 -5.71 -22.70
N PRO A 13 5.19 -6.85 -23.23
CA PRO A 13 6.62 -7.18 -23.18
C PRO A 13 7.54 -6.08 -23.73
N SER A 14 7.09 -5.34 -24.75
CA SER A 14 7.82 -4.19 -25.31
C SER A 14 7.91 -3.02 -24.34
N VAL A 15 6.87 -2.79 -23.53
CA VAL A 15 6.87 -1.77 -22.47
C VAL A 15 7.83 -2.19 -21.35
N VAL A 16 7.82 -3.46 -20.95
CA VAL A 16 8.76 -4.00 -19.96
C VAL A 16 10.21 -3.80 -20.41
N LEU A 17 10.52 -4.18 -21.65
CA LEU A 17 11.85 -4.02 -22.22
C LEU A 17 12.30 -2.56 -22.22
N HIS A 18 11.45 -1.65 -22.70
CA HIS A 18 11.78 -0.22 -22.75
C HIS A 18 11.99 0.39 -21.35
N ILE A 19 11.20 -0.01 -20.35
CA ILE A 19 11.44 0.40 -18.95
C ILE A 19 12.81 -0.09 -18.46
N LEU A 20 13.15 -1.36 -18.72
CA LEU A 20 14.44 -1.93 -18.32
C LEU A 20 15.63 -1.25 -19.02
N GLU A 21 15.48 -0.91 -20.30
CA GLU A 21 16.49 -0.18 -21.08
C GLU A 21 16.75 1.20 -20.47
N LEU A 22 15.70 1.98 -20.18
CA LEU A 22 15.84 3.31 -19.59
C LEU A 22 16.43 3.29 -18.18
N ILE A 23 15.99 2.37 -17.33
CA ILE A 23 16.60 2.17 -16.00
C ILE A 23 18.08 1.82 -16.17
N GLY A 24 18.37 0.96 -17.15
CA GLY A 24 19.72 0.57 -17.48
C GLY A 24 20.61 1.73 -17.91
N GLU A 25 20.14 2.55 -18.85
CA GLU A 25 20.85 3.75 -19.31
C GLU A 25 21.18 4.69 -18.16
N TYR A 26 20.22 4.94 -17.26
CA TYR A 26 20.45 5.77 -16.09
C TYR A 26 21.52 5.19 -15.16
N VAL A 27 21.37 3.91 -14.78
CA VAL A 27 22.29 3.27 -13.81
C VAL A 27 23.69 3.14 -14.39
N LEU A 28 23.83 2.73 -15.66
CA LEU A 28 25.12 2.61 -16.33
C LEU A 28 25.81 3.97 -16.48
N HIS A 29 25.05 5.04 -16.71
CA HIS A 29 25.62 6.38 -16.78
C HIS A 29 26.14 6.84 -15.41
N LYS A 30 25.45 6.50 -14.32
CA LYS A 30 25.83 6.88 -12.96
C LYS A 30 26.95 6.00 -12.39
N ASN A 31 26.99 4.73 -12.76
CA ASN A 31 27.95 3.73 -12.25
C ASN A 31 28.66 2.97 -13.40
N PRO A 32 29.49 3.67 -14.21
CA PRO A 32 30.05 3.10 -15.43
C PRO A 32 31.00 1.91 -15.19
N GLU A 33 31.79 1.93 -14.12
CA GLU A 33 32.74 0.85 -13.80
C GLU A 33 32.05 -0.44 -13.34
N GLU A 34 31.00 -0.32 -12.54
CA GLU A 34 30.20 -1.46 -12.06
C GLU A 34 29.35 -2.05 -13.19
N GLY A 35 28.75 -1.18 -13.99
CA GLY A 35 28.04 -1.56 -15.21
C GLY A 35 28.93 -2.32 -16.19
N LYS A 36 30.15 -1.82 -16.41
CA LYS A 36 31.16 -2.48 -17.23
C LYS A 36 31.54 -3.85 -16.66
N THR A 37 31.76 -3.95 -15.36
CA THR A 37 32.08 -5.23 -14.69
C THR A 37 30.93 -6.24 -14.84
N ALA A 38 29.68 -5.82 -14.68
CA ALA A 38 28.51 -6.68 -14.85
C ALA A 38 28.38 -7.19 -16.30
N LEU A 39 28.61 -6.31 -17.29
CA LEU A 39 28.60 -6.67 -18.70
C LEU A 39 29.78 -7.59 -19.07
N GLU A 40 30.98 -7.34 -18.54
CA GLU A 40 32.16 -8.19 -18.70
C GLU A 40 31.98 -9.58 -18.07
N ALA A 41 31.20 -9.67 -16.99
CA ALA A 41 30.78 -10.92 -16.36
C ALA A 41 29.64 -11.64 -17.10
N GLY A 42 29.17 -11.09 -18.23
CA GLY A 42 28.09 -11.67 -19.04
C GLY A 42 26.71 -11.63 -18.38
N LEU A 43 26.50 -10.75 -17.40
CA LEU A 43 25.22 -10.62 -16.71
C LEU A 43 24.28 -9.71 -17.50
N GLU A 44 23.03 -10.17 -17.69
CA GLU A 44 21.97 -9.26 -18.13
C GLU A 44 21.74 -8.18 -17.05
N LEU A 45 21.63 -6.92 -17.47
CA LEU A 45 21.50 -5.77 -16.57
C LEU A 45 20.29 -5.87 -15.62
N ALA A 46 19.18 -6.42 -16.09
CA ALA A 46 18.00 -6.68 -15.26
C ALA A 46 18.23 -7.76 -14.19
N SER A 47 19.21 -8.64 -14.38
CA SER A 47 19.63 -9.64 -13.39
C SER A 47 20.64 -9.06 -12.40
N PHE A 48 21.50 -8.14 -12.84
CA PHE A 48 22.39 -7.38 -11.98
C PHE A 48 21.60 -6.52 -10.99
N LEU A 49 20.64 -5.72 -11.47
CA LEU A 49 19.81 -4.84 -10.63
C LEU A 49 18.91 -5.59 -9.65
N ARG A 50 18.65 -6.88 -9.84
CA ARG A 50 17.84 -7.67 -8.90
C ARG A 50 18.60 -8.14 -7.67
N ARG A 51 19.91 -7.90 -7.60
CA ARG A 51 20.74 -8.34 -6.49
C ARG A 51 20.51 -7.47 -5.26
N ASP A 52 20.57 -8.09 -4.09
CA ASP A 52 20.47 -7.40 -2.81
C ASP A 52 21.88 -7.07 -2.30
N GLU A 53 22.49 -6.07 -2.95
CA GLU A 53 23.84 -5.58 -2.63
C GLU A 53 23.74 -4.16 -2.06
N VAL A 54 24.32 -3.94 -0.88
CA VAL A 54 24.24 -2.66 -0.15
C VAL A 54 24.90 -1.55 -0.96
N GLY A 55 24.19 -0.43 -1.13
CA GLY A 55 24.71 0.76 -1.81
C GLY A 55 24.54 0.76 -3.32
N LEU A 56 23.98 -0.31 -3.91
CA LEU A 56 23.65 -0.38 -5.33
C LEU A 56 22.15 -0.21 -5.58
N PRO A 57 21.75 0.35 -6.74
CA PRO A 57 20.36 0.37 -7.14
C PRO A 57 19.77 -1.04 -7.23
N ARG A 58 18.57 -1.22 -6.66
CA ARG A 58 17.85 -2.49 -6.68
C ARG A 58 16.53 -2.37 -7.42
N LEU A 59 16.30 -3.27 -8.36
CA LEU A 59 15.06 -3.37 -9.12
C LEU A 59 14.27 -4.61 -8.70
N GLU A 60 13.07 -4.42 -8.20
CA GLU A 60 12.09 -5.47 -8.00
C GLU A 60 11.06 -5.45 -9.13
N MET A 61 10.83 -6.59 -9.77
CA MET A 61 9.74 -6.77 -10.74
C MET A 61 8.65 -7.64 -10.13
N ARG A 62 7.47 -7.07 -9.93
CA ARG A 62 6.33 -7.79 -9.35
C ARG A 62 5.50 -8.38 -10.48
N LYS A 63 5.25 -9.69 -10.40
CA LYS A 63 4.64 -10.48 -11.48
C LYS A 63 3.39 -11.21 -11.02
N VAL A 64 2.43 -11.32 -11.93
CA VAL A 64 1.22 -12.15 -11.80
C VAL A 64 1.11 -13.03 -13.02
N GLU A 65 1.00 -14.35 -12.82
CA GLU A 65 0.90 -15.31 -13.92
C GLU A 65 2.03 -15.17 -14.97
N GLY A 66 3.22 -14.72 -14.53
CA GLY A 66 4.38 -14.48 -15.39
C GLY A 66 4.46 -13.08 -16.00
N GLU A 67 3.38 -12.30 -15.98
CA GLU A 67 3.28 -10.94 -16.51
C GLU A 67 3.74 -9.91 -15.48
N VAL A 68 4.55 -8.92 -15.89
CA VAL A 68 5.01 -7.84 -14.99
C VAL A 68 3.90 -6.81 -14.83
N VAL A 69 3.52 -6.51 -13.60
CA VAL A 69 2.45 -5.55 -13.29
C VAL A 69 2.96 -4.26 -12.66
N HIS A 70 4.15 -4.30 -12.07
CA HIS A 70 4.72 -3.20 -11.30
C HIS A 70 6.24 -3.35 -11.15
N PHE A 71 6.95 -2.24 -11.06
CA PHE A 71 8.36 -2.19 -10.73
C PHE A 71 8.60 -1.31 -9.51
N ALA A 72 9.50 -1.75 -8.62
CA ALA A 72 10.06 -0.92 -7.57
C ALA A 72 11.55 -0.75 -7.83
N LEU A 73 12.00 0.48 -8.03
CA LEU A 73 13.40 0.82 -8.23
C LEU A 73 13.91 1.59 -7.01
N ASP A 74 14.68 0.92 -6.16
CA ASP A 74 15.36 1.51 -5.02
C ASP A 74 16.70 2.10 -5.47
N LEU A 75 16.83 3.42 -5.40
CA LEU A 75 18.01 4.18 -5.81
C LEU A 75 18.92 4.58 -4.64
N GLN A 76 18.63 4.08 -3.43
CA GLN A 76 19.42 4.25 -2.21
C GLN A 76 19.47 5.69 -1.64
N SER A 77 19.02 6.72 -2.37
CA SER A 77 18.96 8.10 -1.86
C SER A 77 17.84 8.94 -2.49
N LEU A 78 17.41 9.98 -1.75
CA LEU A 78 16.44 10.97 -2.24
C LEU A 78 17.00 11.74 -3.46
N GLU A 79 18.27 12.12 -3.43
CA GLU A 79 18.92 12.84 -4.53
C GLU A 79 18.89 12.02 -5.82
N ALA A 80 19.29 10.75 -5.76
CA ALA A 80 19.26 9.86 -6.91
C ALA A 80 17.83 9.62 -7.43
N GLN A 81 16.83 9.57 -6.54
CA GLN A 81 15.42 9.49 -6.90
C GLN A 81 14.97 10.72 -7.68
N GLU A 82 15.35 11.93 -7.25
CA GLU A 82 14.99 13.17 -7.95
C GLU A 82 15.66 13.29 -9.31
N GLU A 83 16.96 12.96 -9.38
CA GLU A 83 17.69 12.91 -10.64
C GLU A 83 17.07 11.91 -11.63
N PHE A 84 16.72 10.70 -11.16
CA PHE A 84 16.05 9.70 -11.98
C PHE A 84 14.70 10.19 -12.50
N MET A 85 13.90 10.86 -11.66
CA MET A 85 12.60 11.38 -12.09
C MET A 85 12.74 12.46 -13.17
N VAL A 86 13.79 13.30 -13.12
CA VAL A 86 14.09 14.28 -14.17
C VAL A 86 14.52 13.58 -15.47
N PHE A 87 15.45 12.62 -15.36
CA PHE A 87 15.88 11.78 -16.48
C PHE A 87 14.68 11.08 -17.14
N TRP A 88 13.86 10.42 -16.33
CA TRP A 88 12.69 9.68 -16.79
C TRP A 88 11.70 10.57 -17.55
N ARG A 89 11.34 11.73 -17.00
CA ARG A 89 10.43 12.67 -17.68
C ARG A 89 10.96 13.13 -19.03
N ARG A 90 12.29 13.22 -19.19
CA ARG A 90 12.94 13.63 -20.42
C ARG A 90 12.93 12.51 -21.47
N GLU A 91 13.35 11.31 -21.09
CA GLU A 91 13.58 10.20 -22.02
C GLU A 91 12.34 9.33 -22.26
N ALA A 92 11.46 9.20 -21.26
CA ALA A 92 10.36 8.23 -21.26
C ALA A 92 9.01 8.81 -21.70
N GLN A 93 8.99 9.86 -22.53
CA GLN A 93 7.76 10.57 -22.91
C GLN A 93 6.69 9.65 -23.52
N ALA A 94 7.11 8.67 -24.33
CA ALA A 94 6.21 7.68 -24.91
C ALA A 94 5.62 6.70 -23.86
N LEU A 95 6.36 6.42 -22.79
CA LEU A 95 5.92 5.55 -21.69
C LEU A 95 4.99 6.26 -20.72
N ALA A 96 5.14 7.58 -20.53
CA ALA A 96 4.27 8.38 -19.66
C ALA A 96 2.78 8.29 -20.01
N LEU A 97 2.45 7.90 -21.26
CA LEU A 97 1.08 7.64 -21.68
C LEU A 97 0.50 6.31 -21.16
N LYS A 98 1.36 5.34 -20.81
CA LYS A 98 1.02 3.96 -20.43
C LYS A 98 1.30 3.65 -18.96
N THR A 99 2.20 4.37 -18.32
CA THR A 99 2.65 4.10 -16.95
C THR A 99 2.43 5.29 -16.00
N SER A 100 2.37 5.00 -14.70
CA SER A 100 2.43 5.96 -13.60
C SER A 100 3.78 5.85 -12.88
N PHE A 101 4.24 6.97 -12.33
CA PHE A 101 5.49 7.07 -11.57
C PHE A 101 5.19 7.79 -10.28
N ILE A 102 5.52 7.15 -9.16
CA ILE A 102 5.29 7.73 -7.84
C ILE A 102 6.55 7.60 -7.01
N LYS A 103 6.89 8.67 -6.26
CA LYS A 103 7.99 8.65 -5.30
C LYS A 103 7.55 7.79 -4.11
N GLY A 104 8.31 6.74 -3.81
CA GLY A 104 8.12 5.90 -2.64
C GLY A 104 9.32 5.97 -1.69
N GLY A 105 9.04 6.03 -0.39
CA GLY A 105 10.06 5.99 0.66
C GLY A 105 11.22 6.99 0.44
N ARG A 106 12.38 6.66 1.01
CA ARG A 106 13.61 7.47 0.95
C ARG A 106 14.53 6.98 -0.17
N GLY A 107 14.07 7.03 -1.41
CA GLY A 107 14.87 6.72 -2.60
C GLY A 107 14.25 5.73 -3.58
N THR A 108 13.02 5.27 -3.36
CA THR A 108 12.36 4.30 -4.24
C THR A 108 11.47 4.98 -5.27
N VAL A 109 11.51 4.53 -6.52
CA VAL A 109 10.55 4.92 -7.54
C VAL A 109 9.67 3.72 -7.85
N GLU A 110 8.36 3.91 -7.71
CA GLU A 110 7.36 2.90 -8.05
C GLU A 110 6.80 3.20 -9.45
N ILE A 111 6.87 2.20 -10.32
CA ILE A 111 6.43 2.28 -11.73
C ILE A 111 5.26 1.33 -11.93
N GLY A 112 4.08 1.92 -12.09
CA GLY A 112 2.81 1.20 -12.22
C GLY A 112 2.12 1.44 -13.56
N GLY A 113 0.99 0.77 -13.75
CA GLY A 113 0.08 1.05 -14.86
C GLY A 113 -0.54 2.43 -14.69
N ARG A 114 -0.66 3.20 -15.78
CA ARG A 114 -1.28 4.53 -15.71
C ARG A 114 -2.68 4.44 -15.10
N GLY A 115 -2.98 5.37 -14.19
CA GLY A 115 -4.24 5.43 -13.46
C GLY A 115 -4.34 4.45 -12.27
N VAL A 116 -3.32 3.62 -12.04
CA VAL A 116 -3.23 2.79 -10.84
C VAL A 116 -2.40 3.52 -9.78
N SER A 117 -2.96 3.59 -8.57
CA SER A 117 -2.31 4.16 -7.38
C SER A 117 -2.97 3.61 -6.12
N LYS A 118 -2.52 4.05 -4.93
CA LYS A 118 -3.15 3.67 -3.66
C LYS A 118 -4.64 4.07 -3.59
N ALA A 119 -5.10 5.02 -4.41
CA ALA A 119 -6.52 5.38 -4.52
C ALA A 119 -7.40 4.29 -5.14
N THR A 120 -6.82 3.40 -5.96
CA THR A 120 -7.59 2.44 -6.77
C THR A 120 -8.45 1.52 -5.91
N VAL A 121 -7.94 1.06 -4.76
CA VAL A 121 -8.71 0.22 -3.85
C VAL A 121 -9.85 0.97 -3.18
N ILE A 122 -9.63 2.23 -2.79
CA ILE A 122 -10.66 3.08 -2.19
C ILE A 122 -11.82 3.25 -3.18
N ARG A 123 -11.51 3.64 -4.42
CA ARG A 123 -12.51 3.83 -5.48
C ARG A 123 -13.27 2.55 -5.80
N TYR A 124 -12.62 1.39 -5.71
CA TYR A 124 -13.28 0.10 -5.91
C TYR A 124 -14.30 -0.17 -4.80
N LEU A 125 -13.91 0.06 -3.53
CA LEU A 125 -14.74 -0.21 -2.35
C LEU A 125 -15.85 0.83 -2.13
N GLN A 126 -15.70 2.05 -2.67
CA GLN A 126 -16.75 3.08 -2.63
C GLN A 126 -18.04 2.65 -3.33
N ARG A 127 -17.98 1.67 -4.25
CA ARG A 127 -19.17 1.00 -4.79
C ARG A 127 -19.64 -0.09 -3.83
N SER A 128 -20.83 0.09 -3.25
CA SER A 128 -21.38 -0.82 -2.24
C SER A 128 -21.42 -2.29 -2.69
N GLU A 129 -21.79 -2.54 -3.95
CA GLU A 129 -21.82 -3.90 -4.54
C GLU A 129 -20.46 -4.60 -4.48
N ASN A 130 -19.37 -3.87 -4.72
CA ASN A 130 -18.01 -4.41 -4.70
C ASN A 130 -17.56 -4.72 -3.27
N PHE A 131 -17.88 -3.84 -2.33
CA PHE A 131 -17.56 -4.04 -0.92
C PHE A 131 -18.35 -5.21 -0.32
N LEU A 132 -19.65 -5.29 -0.60
CA LEU A 132 -20.48 -6.43 -0.18
C LEU A 132 -19.97 -7.75 -0.76
N HIS A 133 -19.64 -7.77 -2.05
CA HIS A 133 -19.04 -8.94 -2.67
C HIS A 133 -17.69 -9.31 -2.03
N LEU A 134 -16.87 -8.33 -1.63
CA LEU A 134 -15.61 -8.57 -0.94
C LEU A 134 -15.83 -9.25 0.42
N LEU A 135 -16.77 -8.73 1.22
CA LEU A 135 -17.13 -9.31 2.52
C LEU A 135 -17.65 -10.75 2.36
N ASP A 136 -18.52 -10.99 1.39
CA ASP A 136 -19.06 -12.33 1.13
C ASP A 136 -17.93 -13.28 0.67
N ALA A 137 -17.03 -12.81 -0.20
CA ALA A 137 -15.91 -13.60 -0.70
C ALA A 137 -14.84 -13.90 0.37
N SER A 138 -14.73 -13.08 1.41
CA SER A 138 -13.80 -13.29 2.52
C SER A 138 -14.35 -14.25 3.59
N GLY A 139 -15.63 -14.63 3.48
CA GLY A 139 -16.31 -15.42 4.50
C GLY A 139 -16.60 -14.61 5.76
N TYR A 140 -16.75 -13.29 5.62
CA TYR A 140 -17.14 -12.40 6.72
C TYR A 140 -18.43 -12.90 7.36
N GLN A 141 -18.39 -13.13 8.67
CA GLN A 141 -19.58 -13.41 9.46
C GLN A 141 -19.96 -12.14 10.20
N SER A 142 -21.25 -11.80 10.17
CA SER A 142 -21.77 -10.65 10.92
C SER A 142 -21.38 -10.79 12.38
N ALA A 143 -20.56 -9.87 12.88
CA ALA A 143 -20.28 -9.74 14.29
C ALA A 143 -21.38 -8.91 14.98
N LEU A 144 -21.16 -8.56 16.25
CA LEU A 144 -22.04 -7.65 16.99
C LEU A 144 -22.20 -6.30 16.26
N PHE A 145 -21.15 -5.87 15.53
CA PHE A 145 -21.17 -4.77 14.59
C PHE A 145 -20.99 -5.29 13.17
N ASP A 146 -21.82 -4.78 12.26
CA ASP A 146 -21.86 -5.24 10.87
C ASP A 146 -21.02 -4.30 10.00
N ALA A 147 -19.91 -4.79 9.44
CA ALA A 147 -19.09 -4.06 8.47
C ALA A 147 -19.92 -3.50 7.31
N ARG A 148 -21.03 -4.15 6.94
CA ARG A 148 -21.95 -3.69 5.90
C ARG A 148 -22.68 -2.41 6.26
N LYS A 149 -22.66 -2.02 7.55
CA LYS A 149 -23.29 -0.84 8.12
C LYS A 149 -22.28 0.10 8.79
N SER A 150 -20.98 -0.24 8.80
CA SER A 150 -19.96 0.43 9.60
C SER A 150 -18.73 0.84 8.80
N LEU A 151 -17.63 1.14 9.51
CA LEU A 151 -16.38 1.73 9.02
C LEU A 151 -15.43 0.66 8.51
N CYS A 152 -14.99 0.77 7.26
CA CYS A 152 -13.82 0.04 6.78
C CYS A 152 -12.58 0.93 6.93
N CYS A 153 -11.57 0.41 7.60
CA CYS A 153 -10.30 1.10 7.82
C CYS A 153 -9.30 0.64 6.75
N LEU A 154 -8.75 1.60 6.01
CA LEU A 154 -7.66 1.38 5.07
C LEU A 154 -6.38 1.96 5.65
N VAL A 155 -5.33 1.16 5.69
CA VAL A 155 -4.00 1.58 6.15
C VAL A 155 -3.03 1.52 4.97
N ALA A 156 -2.26 2.58 4.78
CA ALA A 156 -1.07 2.56 3.93
C ALA A 156 -0.02 1.64 4.55
N ASP A 157 0.71 0.93 3.71
CA ASP A 157 1.93 0.17 4.02
C ASP A 157 2.02 -0.37 5.45
N ALA A 158 1.86 -1.68 5.62
CA ALA A 158 1.99 -2.27 6.96
C ALA A 158 3.34 -1.92 7.61
N ASP A 159 4.42 -1.85 6.82
CA ASP A 159 5.73 -1.35 7.26
C ASP A 159 5.67 0.19 7.29
N GLY A 160 5.64 0.78 8.49
CA GLY A 160 5.49 2.24 8.66
C GLY A 160 4.22 2.63 9.42
N THR A 161 3.13 1.86 9.28
CA THR A 161 1.87 2.14 10.01
C THR A 161 1.51 1.05 11.03
N LEU A 162 1.58 -0.23 10.68
CA LEU A 162 1.13 -1.33 11.54
C LEU A 162 2.27 -2.10 12.19
N LEU A 163 3.44 -2.08 11.58
CA LEU A 163 4.59 -2.88 11.96
C LEU A 163 5.69 -1.96 12.45
N PRO A 164 6.45 -2.35 13.49
CA PRO A 164 7.56 -1.53 13.96
C PRO A 164 8.57 -1.39 12.82
N TYR A 165 8.89 -0.15 12.47
CA TYR A 165 9.94 0.17 11.51
C TYR A 165 11.26 0.33 12.27
N PRO A 166 12.20 -0.62 12.23
CA PRO A 166 13.49 -0.38 12.86
C PRO A 166 14.25 0.65 12.04
N LEU A 167 14.50 1.83 12.63
CA LEU A 167 15.31 2.89 12.00
C LEU A 167 16.80 2.49 11.87
N GLU A 168 17.27 1.50 12.65
CA GLU A 168 18.70 1.16 12.77
C GLU A 168 19.01 -0.35 12.66
N ALA A 169 18.00 -1.21 12.48
CA ALA A 169 18.23 -2.65 12.33
C ALA A 169 18.15 -3.06 10.85
N PRO A 170 18.79 -4.17 10.44
CA PRO A 170 18.68 -4.68 9.08
C PRO A 170 17.20 -4.86 8.71
N VAL A 171 16.81 -4.52 7.49
CA VAL A 171 15.43 -4.56 6.94
C VAL A 171 14.74 -5.93 7.13
N ASP A 172 15.50 -6.98 7.42
CA ASP A 172 15.04 -8.34 7.71
C ASP A 172 14.99 -8.73 9.21
N SER A 173 15.13 -7.78 10.14
CA SER A 173 15.05 -8.08 11.57
C SER A 173 13.60 -8.18 12.06
N HIS A 174 12.93 -9.30 11.80
CA HIS A 174 11.79 -9.81 12.58
C HIS A 174 10.58 -8.90 12.84
N SER A 175 10.47 -7.72 12.21
CA SER A 175 9.36 -6.80 12.42
C SER A 175 8.07 -7.49 12.01
N SER A 176 7.17 -7.60 12.98
CA SER A 176 5.90 -8.30 12.83
C SER A 176 4.88 -7.63 13.72
N LEU A 177 3.61 -7.88 13.43
CA LEU A 177 2.52 -7.33 14.22
C LEU A 177 2.65 -7.76 15.70
N ALA A 178 3.33 -8.88 15.99
CA ALA A 178 3.59 -9.37 17.33
C ALA A 178 4.25 -8.33 18.27
N GLN A 179 5.04 -7.41 17.71
CA GLN A 179 5.84 -6.41 18.43
C GLN A 179 5.23 -5.00 18.36
N SER A 180 4.13 -4.83 17.62
CA SER A 180 3.54 -3.52 17.36
C SER A 180 2.64 -3.06 18.49
N ALA A 181 2.68 -1.76 18.81
CA ALA A 181 1.70 -1.13 19.68
C ALA A 181 0.26 -1.23 19.14
N ALA A 182 0.10 -1.32 17.81
CA ALA A 182 -1.21 -1.42 17.17
C ALA A 182 -1.83 -2.82 17.26
N ARG A 183 -1.11 -3.84 17.72
CA ARG A 183 -1.55 -5.24 17.69
C ARG A 183 -2.89 -5.47 18.39
N GLU A 184 -2.94 -5.18 19.69
CA GLU A 184 -4.14 -5.48 20.49
C GLU A 184 -5.32 -4.59 20.11
N PRO A 185 -5.15 -3.27 19.88
CA PRO A 185 -6.21 -2.44 19.31
C PRO A 185 -6.74 -2.94 17.96
N LEU A 186 -5.86 -3.40 17.07
CA LEU A 186 -6.26 -3.97 15.78
C LEU A 186 -7.06 -5.26 15.95
N LEU A 187 -6.57 -6.19 16.77
CA LEU A 187 -7.28 -7.45 16.99
C LEU A 187 -8.66 -7.21 17.60
N SER A 188 -8.77 -6.28 18.55
CA SER A 188 -10.07 -5.87 19.10
C SER A 188 -10.98 -5.23 18.03
N PHE A 189 -10.45 -4.37 17.17
CA PHE A 189 -11.22 -3.77 16.07
C PHE A 189 -11.80 -4.84 15.13
N LEU A 190 -11.00 -5.85 14.77
CA LEU A 190 -11.46 -6.95 13.94
C LEU A 190 -12.45 -7.86 14.70
N GLU A 191 -12.25 -8.13 15.99
CA GLU A 191 -13.18 -8.92 16.80
C GLU A 191 -14.55 -8.24 16.96
N HIS A 192 -14.56 -6.91 16.96
CA HIS A 192 -15.78 -6.12 16.90
C HIS A 192 -16.40 -6.08 15.50
N GLY A 193 -15.85 -6.75 14.49
CA GLY A 193 -16.44 -6.81 13.15
C GLY A 193 -15.93 -5.73 12.19
N GLY A 194 -14.90 -4.97 12.58
CA GLY A 194 -14.22 -4.04 11.70
C GLY A 194 -13.51 -4.74 10.55
N PHE A 195 -13.44 -4.08 9.38
CA PHE A 195 -12.76 -4.62 8.21
C PHE A 195 -11.53 -3.78 7.87
N LEU A 196 -10.36 -4.43 7.79
CA LEU A 196 -9.08 -3.78 7.51
C LEU A 196 -8.65 -4.05 6.06
N VAL A 197 -8.21 -3.02 5.35
CA VAL A 197 -7.49 -3.16 4.08
C VAL A 197 -6.11 -2.57 4.24
N ILE A 198 -5.08 -3.39 4.02
CA ILE A 198 -3.69 -2.95 4.01
C ILE A 198 -3.30 -2.69 2.55
N ASN A 199 -2.98 -1.44 2.22
CA ASN A 199 -2.56 -1.05 0.88
C ASN A 199 -1.05 -0.81 0.83
N THR A 200 -0.33 -1.73 0.22
CA THR A 200 1.13 -1.77 0.29
C THR A 200 1.81 -1.79 -1.07
N GLY A 201 2.99 -1.18 -1.12
CA GLY A 201 3.96 -1.44 -2.18
C GLY A 201 4.46 -2.89 -2.14
N ASN A 202 4.72 -3.43 -0.94
CA ASN A 202 5.44 -4.68 -0.73
C ASN A 202 4.76 -5.95 -1.27
N ASP A 203 5.54 -7.04 -1.33
CA ASP A 203 5.03 -8.38 -1.63
C ASP A 203 3.93 -8.80 -0.63
N PRO A 204 2.74 -9.23 -1.12
CA PRO A 204 1.61 -9.56 -0.25
C PRO A 204 1.87 -10.76 0.65
N LYS A 205 2.68 -11.75 0.23
CA LYS A 205 3.02 -12.90 1.05
C LYS A 205 3.94 -12.50 2.20
N ARG A 206 4.87 -11.57 1.96
CA ARG A 206 5.72 -11.00 3.02
C ARG A 206 4.87 -10.34 4.08
N ILE A 207 3.92 -9.48 3.68
CA ILE A 207 3.02 -8.80 4.62
C ILE A 207 2.11 -9.79 5.33
N ALA A 208 1.50 -10.74 4.61
CA ALA A 208 0.65 -11.78 5.20
C ALA A 208 1.40 -12.59 6.27
N PHE A 209 2.65 -12.96 6.03
CA PHE A 209 3.49 -13.64 7.01
C PHE A 209 3.72 -12.79 8.28
N LYS A 210 4.05 -11.50 8.13
CA LYS A 210 4.26 -10.57 9.24
C LYS A 210 2.99 -10.35 10.07
N ILE A 211 1.83 -10.28 9.42
CA ILE A 211 0.51 -10.20 10.08
C ILE A 211 0.21 -11.51 10.82
N LEU A 212 0.27 -12.66 10.13
CA LEU A 212 -0.04 -13.97 10.71
C LEU A 212 0.79 -14.26 11.97
N LYS A 213 2.07 -13.89 11.96
CA LYS A 213 2.97 -14.05 13.12
C LYS A 213 2.50 -13.26 14.35
N GLY A 214 1.79 -12.15 14.17
CA GLY A 214 1.27 -11.32 15.27
C GLY A 214 -0.12 -11.70 15.75
N ILE A 215 -0.82 -12.61 15.07
CA ILE A 215 -2.17 -13.05 15.45
C ILE A 215 -2.08 -14.42 16.13
N PRO A 216 -2.43 -14.52 17.43
CA PRO A 216 -2.49 -15.80 18.15
C PRO A 216 -3.41 -16.80 17.45
N GLU A 217 -3.09 -18.08 17.50
CA GLU A 217 -3.78 -19.14 16.76
C GLU A 217 -5.28 -19.18 17.07
N GLU A 218 -5.63 -19.01 18.34
CA GLU A 218 -6.99 -18.96 18.85
C GLU A 218 -7.80 -17.75 18.38
N ARG A 219 -7.13 -16.70 17.88
CA ARG A 219 -7.76 -15.47 17.34
C ARG A 219 -7.72 -15.39 15.81
N ARG A 220 -7.14 -16.38 15.10
CA ARG A 220 -6.98 -16.34 13.64
C ARG A 220 -8.28 -16.35 12.85
N GLY A 221 -9.43 -16.54 13.50
CA GLY A 221 -10.75 -16.32 12.90
C GLY A 221 -10.92 -14.90 12.32
N VAL A 222 -10.19 -13.91 12.84
CA VAL A 222 -10.25 -12.52 12.33
C VAL A 222 -9.59 -12.31 10.97
N LEU A 223 -8.83 -13.28 10.45
CA LEU A 223 -8.13 -13.13 9.18
C LEU A 223 -9.08 -12.89 7.99
N SER A 224 -10.31 -13.40 8.04
CA SER A 224 -11.35 -13.14 7.03
C SER A 224 -11.77 -11.67 6.93
N GLN A 225 -11.33 -10.83 7.87
CA GLN A 225 -11.64 -9.41 7.96
C GLN A 225 -10.47 -8.53 7.50
N ILE A 226 -9.41 -9.14 6.95
CA ILE A 226 -8.23 -8.44 6.45
C ILE A 226 -8.10 -8.68 4.94
N ALA A 227 -7.99 -7.60 4.18
CA ALA A 227 -7.62 -7.63 2.77
C ALA A 227 -6.24 -6.98 2.57
N LEU A 228 -5.50 -7.45 1.58
CA LEU A 228 -4.20 -6.90 1.18
C LEU A 228 -4.30 -6.37 -0.24
N ALA A 229 -4.27 -5.05 -0.40
CA ALA A 229 -4.04 -4.40 -1.68
C ALA A 229 -2.52 -4.29 -1.90
N ALA A 230 -1.99 -4.94 -2.93
CA ALA A 230 -0.55 -5.05 -3.15
C ALA A 230 -0.11 -4.35 -4.43
N CYS A 231 1.20 -4.12 -4.53
CA CYS A 231 1.81 -3.42 -5.66
C CYS A 231 1.14 -2.06 -5.86
N GLY A 232 0.98 -1.27 -4.79
CA GLY A 232 0.42 0.09 -4.88
C GLY A 232 -1.03 0.14 -5.40
N GLY A 233 -1.82 -0.92 -5.18
CA GLY A 233 -3.23 -0.99 -5.60
C GLY A 233 -3.49 -1.78 -6.88
N HIS A 234 -2.47 -2.39 -7.50
CA HIS A 234 -2.65 -3.25 -8.66
C HIS A 234 -3.43 -4.52 -8.33
N LEU A 235 -3.19 -5.14 -7.18
CA LEU A 235 -3.77 -6.44 -6.83
C LEU A 235 -4.52 -6.35 -5.51
N LEU A 236 -5.52 -7.22 -5.34
CA LEU A 236 -6.27 -7.33 -4.09
C LEU A 236 -6.37 -8.80 -3.68
N TYR A 237 -6.00 -9.09 -2.44
CA TYR A 237 -6.00 -10.42 -1.85
C TYR A 237 -6.84 -10.44 -0.57
N LEU A 238 -7.42 -11.61 -0.29
CA LEU A 238 -8.10 -11.95 0.95
C LEU A 238 -7.42 -13.15 1.59
N PHE A 239 -7.52 -13.28 2.91
CA PHE A 239 -7.19 -14.54 3.57
C PHE A 239 -8.31 -15.56 3.32
N ALA A 240 -7.95 -16.71 2.75
CA ALA A 240 -8.87 -17.79 2.43
C ALA A 240 -9.19 -18.69 3.63
N ASN A 241 -8.31 -18.71 4.63
CA ASN A 241 -8.46 -19.55 5.81
C ASN A 241 -7.68 -19.02 7.02
N PRO A 242 -7.95 -19.55 8.22
CA PRO A 242 -7.20 -19.22 9.43
C PRO A 242 -5.72 -19.62 9.40
N LEU A 243 -5.23 -20.35 8.39
CA LEU A 243 -3.81 -20.69 8.24
C LEU A 243 -3.01 -19.59 7.53
N GLY A 244 -3.67 -18.53 7.06
CA GLY A 244 -3.00 -17.41 6.40
C GLY A 244 -2.83 -17.57 4.88
N GLU A 245 -3.52 -18.53 4.25
CA GLU A 245 -3.50 -18.66 2.79
C GLU A 245 -4.14 -17.45 2.12
N LEU A 246 -3.52 -16.91 1.06
CA LEU A 246 -4.05 -15.77 0.32
C LEU A 246 -4.76 -16.22 -0.97
N LYS A 247 -5.91 -15.59 -1.24
CA LYS A 247 -6.68 -15.73 -2.47
C LYS A 247 -6.87 -14.37 -3.15
N GLU A 248 -6.57 -14.30 -4.44
CA GLU A 248 -6.78 -13.07 -5.23
C GLU A 248 -8.26 -12.81 -5.52
N VAL A 249 -8.68 -11.56 -5.42
CA VAL A 249 -10.03 -11.10 -5.77
C VAL A 249 -10.07 -10.77 -7.26
N LEU A 250 -10.38 -11.77 -8.09
CA LEU A 250 -10.36 -11.60 -9.55
C LEU A 250 -11.35 -10.54 -10.07
N SER A 251 -12.45 -10.26 -9.37
CA SER A 251 -13.39 -9.20 -9.78
C SER A 251 -12.75 -7.80 -9.76
N TYR A 252 -11.82 -7.57 -8.83
CA TYR A 252 -11.04 -6.32 -8.72
C TYR A 252 -10.20 -6.07 -9.98
N ARG A 253 -9.67 -7.15 -10.57
CA ARG A 253 -8.88 -7.13 -11.81
C ARG A 253 -9.61 -6.45 -12.95
N TYR A 254 -10.90 -6.70 -13.08
CA TYR A 254 -11.77 -6.11 -14.10
C TYR A 254 -12.25 -4.72 -13.71
N GLY A 255 -12.65 -4.58 -12.43
CA GLY A 255 -13.26 -3.36 -11.92
C GLY A 255 -12.32 -2.16 -11.94
N ARG A 256 -11.03 -2.35 -11.65
CA ARG A 256 -10.08 -1.25 -11.38
C ARG A 256 -9.89 -0.24 -12.52
N TYR A 257 -10.03 -0.67 -13.77
CA TYR A 257 -9.86 0.21 -14.95
C TYR A 257 -11.13 0.94 -15.36
N LEU A 258 -12.26 0.61 -14.73
CA LEU A 258 -13.58 1.15 -15.02
C LEU A 258 -14.09 2.06 -13.88
N LEU A 259 -13.20 2.45 -12.98
CA LEU A 259 -13.53 3.32 -11.85
C LEU A 259 -13.33 4.77 -12.29
N PRO A 260 -14.41 5.55 -12.49
CA PRO A 260 -14.28 6.98 -12.66
C PRO A 260 -13.74 7.60 -11.36
N ASP A 261 -13.16 8.79 -11.46
CA ASP A 261 -12.63 9.50 -10.29
C ASP A 261 -13.77 9.96 -9.35
N ASP A 262 -14.99 10.10 -9.85
CA ASP A 262 -16.12 10.77 -9.17
C ASP A 262 -17.16 9.80 -8.55
N VAL A 263 -16.72 8.69 -7.94
CA VAL A 263 -17.65 7.76 -7.29
C VAL A 263 -18.08 8.31 -5.93
N SER A 264 -19.38 8.63 -5.78
CA SER A 264 -19.94 8.97 -4.47
C SER A 264 -19.84 7.76 -3.53
N PRO A 265 -19.30 7.92 -2.31
CA PRO A 265 -19.09 6.80 -1.40
C PRO A 265 -20.42 6.25 -0.88
N ALA A 266 -20.69 4.98 -1.15
CA ALA A 266 -21.78 4.24 -0.51
C ALA A 266 -21.35 3.58 0.82
N VAL A 267 -20.03 3.47 1.03
CA VAL A 267 -19.40 2.86 2.20
C VAL A 267 -18.59 3.93 2.95
N ARG A 268 -18.65 3.92 4.29
CA ARG A 268 -17.80 4.78 5.12
C ARG A 268 -16.40 4.18 5.19
N LEU A 269 -15.45 4.85 4.54
CA LEU A 269 -14.04 4.47 4.55
C LEU A 269 -13.24 5.48 5.37
N PHE A 270 -12.29 4.97 6.15
CA PHE A 270 -11.30 5.81 6.83
C PHE A 270 -9.91 5.42 6.36
N TYR A 271 -9.10 6.40 5.98
CA TYR A 271 -7.75 6.15 5.46
C TYR A 271 -6.66 6.65 6.41
N LEU A 272 -5.70 5.76 6.71
CA LEU A 272 -4.50 6.03 7.50
C LEU A 272 -3.28 5.95 6.59
N GLY A 273 -2.61 7.08 6.34
CA GLY A 273 -1.40 7.14 5.50
C GLY A 273 -0.18 7.63 6.27
N ASP A 274 1.03 7.25 5.88
CA ASP A 274 2.28 7.68 6.52
C ASP A 274 3.06 8.73 5.71
N ASP A 275 2.71 8.96 4.44
CA ASP A 275 3.39 9.92 3.58
C ASP A 275 2.59 11.23 3.39
N PRO A 276 2.95 12.34 4.07
CA PRO A 276 2.19 13.59 4.02
C PRO A 276 2.41 14.39 2.74
N ARG A 277 3.39 14.03 1.89
CA ARG A 277 3.83 14.85 0.76
C ARG A 277 2.82 14.82 -0.38
N LYS A 278 2.64 15.96 -1.08
CA LYS A 278 1.70 16.05 -2.23
C LYS A 278 2.07 15.15 -3.39
N GLU A 279 3.35 14.97 -3.61
CA GLU A 279 3.94 14.08 -4.61
C GLU A 279 4.22 12.67 -4.08
N GLY A 280 3.83 12.40 -2.83
CA GLY A 280 4.01 11.14 -2.14
C GLY A 280 3.04 10.05 -2.58
N ASN A 281 3.27 8.83 -2.11
CA ASN A 281 2.48 7.65 -2.48
C ASN A 281 1.04 7.67 -1.96
N ASP A 282 0.81 8.32 -0.82
CA ASP A 282 -0.49 8.32 -0.13
C ASP A 282 -1.40 9.46 -0.55
N TRP A 283 -0.87 10.51 -1.18
CA TRP A 283 -1.65 11.68 -1.58
C TRP A 283 -2.91 11.34 -2.39
N PRO A 284 -2.83 10.48 -3.44
CA PRO A 284 -4.03 10.10 -4.19
C PRO A 284 -5.08 9.40 -3.33
N ALA A 285 -4.67 8.67 -2.30
CA ALA A 285 -5.56 7.96 -1.40
C ALA A 285 -6.23 8.92 -0.40
N PHE A 286 -5.51 9.93 0.11
CA PHE A 286 -6.10 11.02 0.90
C PHE A 286 -7.18 11.76 0.11
N GLU A 287 -6.92 12.09 -1.15
CA GLU A 287 -7.91 12.73 -2.02
C GLU A 287 -9.14 11.84 -2.27
N ALA A 288 -8.92 10.55 -2.55
CA ALA A 288 -10.00 9.61 -2.86
C ALA A 288 -10.89 9.28 -1.65
N ALA A 289 -10.31 9.13 -0.46
CA ALA A 289 -11.07 8.96 0.79
C ALA A 289 -11.73 10.28 1.24
N GLY A 290 -11.13 11.41 0.86
CA GLY A 290 -11.40 12.73 1.38
C GLY A 290 -10.56 13.00 2.63
N PHE A 291 -9.95 14.19 2.69
CA PHE A 291 -9.07 14.60 3.81
C PHE A 291 -9.77 14.51 5.18
N ALA A 292 -11.06 14.84 5.25
CA ALA A 292 -11.85 14.74 6.48
C ALA A 292 -12.08 13.30 6.97
N SER A 293 -11.99 12.32 6.06
CA SER A 293 -12.10 10.88 6.35
C SER A 293 -10.73 10.20 6.37
N SER A 294 -9.68 10.98 6.59
CA SER A 294 -8.31 10.50 6.60
C SER A 294 -7.52 11.04 7.79
N LEU A 295 -6.46 10.33 8.15
CA LEU A 295 -5.45 10.81 9.09
C LEU A 295 -4.07 10.41 8.57
N CYS A 296 -3.14 11.36 8.56
CA CYS A 296 -1.74 11.10 8.28
C CYS A 296 -1.01 10.78 9.60
N VAL A 297 -0.21 9.71 9.61
CA VAL A 297 0.57 9.22 10.75
C VAL A 297 2.06 9.17 10.42
N PRO A 298 2.67 10.31 10.06
CA PRO A 298 4.04 10.34 9.56
C PRO A 298 5.05 10.11 10.68
N SER A 299 6.29 9.89 10.26
CA SER A 299 7.42 9.93 11.18
C SER A 299 7.55 11.32 11.83
N LEU A 300 8.26 11.39 12.97
CA LEU A 300 8.51 12.66 13.66
C LEU A 300 9.28 13.66 12.77
N GLU A 301 10.12 13.18 11.86
CA GLU A 301 10.87 14.04 10.94
C GLU A 301 9.97 14.60 9.84
N GLU A 302 9.15 13.74 9.22
CA GLU A 302 8.24 14.11 8.12
C GLU A 302 7.05 14.97 8.58
N SER A 303 6.74 14.96 9.88
CA SER A 303 5.67 15.79 10.45
C SER A 303 5.92 17.30 10.45
N ARG A 304 7.12 17.75 10.04
CA ARG A 304 7.51 19.17 10.04
C ARG A 304 6.92 19.97 8.88
N ASP A 305 6.72 19.32 7.73
CA ASP A 305 6.34 19.98 6.47
C ASP A 305 5.03 19.38 5.92
N VAL A 306 4.01 19.33 6.78
CA VAL A 306 2.69 18.79 6.43
C VAL A 306 1.88 19.82 5.62
N PRO A 307 1.34 19.43 4.45
CA PRO A 307 0.50 20.31 3.65
C PRO A 307 -0.75 20.79 4.39
N PRO A 308 -1.25 22.01 4.13
CA PRO A 308 -2.42 22.59 4.82
C PRO A 308 -3.65 21.69 4.86
N GLU A 309 -3.88 20.89 3.83
CA GLU A 309 -5.02 19.97 3.72
C GLU A 309 -5.00 18.85 4.78
N LEU A 310 -3.82 18.52 5.34
CA LEU A 310 -3.61 17.47 6.33
C LEU A 310 -3.23 18.01 7.72
N GLN A 311 -3.02 19.32 7.89
CA GLN A 311 -2.51 19.89 9.15
C GLN A 311 -3.38 19.53 10.37
N ASP A 312 -4.70 19.65 10.24
CA ASP A 312 -5.66 19.28 11.30
C ASP A 312 -5.93 17.76 11.38
N HIS A 313 -5.35 16.99 10.44
CA HIS A 313 -5.57 15.56 10.25
C HIS A 313 -4.24 14.78 10.33
N THR A 314 -3.29 15.25 11.14
CA THR A 314 -1.98 14.60 11.30
C THR A 314 -1.70 14.25 12.75
N LEU A 315 -1.28 13.02 12.99
CA LEU A 315 -0.86 12.51 14.30
C LEU A 315 0.50 11.81 14.17
N PRO A 316 1.62 12.45 14.57
CA PRO A 316 2.93 11.85 14.40
C PRO A 316 3.14 10.63 15.30
N GLY A 317 4.04 9.74 14.89
CA GLY A 317 4.45 8.59 15.71
C GLY A 317 3.95 7.23 15.22
N ASN A 318 3.74 7.08 13.91
CA ASN A 318 3.59 5.81 13.21
C ASN A 318 2.62 4.83 13.91
N GLU A 319 3.12 3.66 14.34
CA GLU A 319 2.30 2.58 14.89
C GLU A 319 1.63 2.92 16.22
N LYS A 320 2.19 3.85 16.99
CA LYS A 320 1.55 4.35 18.22
C LYS A 320 0.36 5.24 17.90
N ALA A 321 0.49 6.10 16.89
CA ALA A 321 -0.61 6.92 16.41
C ALA A 321 -1.74 6.04 15.86
N VAL A 322 -1.41 5.02 15.07
CA VAL A 322 -2.39 4.04 14.57
C VAL A 322 -3.08 3.30 15.71
N ALA A 323 -2.33 2.87 16.74
CA ALA A 323 -2.91 2.22 17.92
C ALA A 323 -3.98 3.12 18.59
N SER A 324 -3.66 4.40 18.83
CA SER A 324 -4.60 5.35 19.46
C SER A 324 -5.86 5.59 18.62
N VAL A 325 -5.75 5.60 17.28
CA VAL A 325 -6.91 5.72 16.39
C VAL A 325 -7.79 4.47 16.48
N LEU A 326 -7.19 3.28 16.43
CA LEU A 326 -7.94 2.02 16.55
C LEU A 326 -8.64 1.90 17.91
N GLU A 327 -8.01 2.33 19.00
CA GLU A 327 -8.64 2.40 20.33
C GLU A 327 -9.83 3.37 20.38
N LEU A 328 -9.77 4.49 19.65
CA LEU A 328 -10.91 5.38 19.51
C LEU A 328 -12.07 4.70 18.78
N PHE A 329 -11.79 4.00 17.68
CA PHE A 329 -12.82 3.25 16.96
C PHE A 329 -13.44 2.16 17.84
N ASN A 330 -12.63 1.42 18.59
CA ASN A 330 -13.12 0.39 19.51
C ASN A 330 -14.06 0.97 20.56
N ARG A 331 -13.69 2.09 21.21
CA ARG A 331 -14.56 2.78 22.18
C ARG A 331 -15.87 3.24 21.55
N GLN A 332 -15.82 3.84 20.35
CA GLN A 332 -17.03 4.28 19.67
C GLN A 332 -17.93 3.11 19.26
N MET A 333 -17.35 1.98 18.85
CA MET A 333 -18.11 0.77 18.59
C MET A 333 -18.81 0.32 19.89
N GLU A 334 -18.10 0.23 21.02
CA GLU A 334 -18.69 -0.15 22.30
C GLU A 334 -19.83 0.78 22.76
N GLU A 335 -19.68 2.10 22.58
CA GLU A 335 -20.63 3.10 23.09
C GLU A 335 -21.82 3.39 22.15
N SER A 336 -21.63 3.37 20.83
CA SER A 336 -22.65 3.79 19.86
C SER A 336 -22.54 3.01 18.53
N PRO A 337 -23.03 1.76 18.50
CA PRO A 337 -22.88 0.83 17.37
C PRO A 337 -23.30 1.33 15.98
N GLN A 338 -24.18 2.33 15.92
CA GLN A 338 -24.82 2.77 14.68
C GLN A 338 -24.32 4.14 14.19
N GLU A 339 -23.52 4.86 14.99
CA GLU A 339 -23.10 6.23 14.70
C GLU A 339 -21.60 6.44 14.96
N LEU A 340 -20.75 5.85 14.12
CA LEU A 340 -19.35 6.28 14.06
C LEU A 340 -19.29 7.69 13.45
N SER A 341 -19.04 8.70 14.29
CA SER A 341 -18.80 10.09 13.88
C SER A 341 -17.34 10.26 13.48
N LEU A 342 -17.10 10.65 12.22
CA LEU A 342 -15.77 10.85 11.63
C LEU A 342 -15.10 12.18 12.03
N THR A 343 -15.67 12.94 12.97
CA THR A 343 -15.03 14.16 13.43
C THR A 343 -13.70 13.79 14.10
N PRO A 344 -12.54 14.20 13.57
CA PRO A 344 -11.28 13.98 14.26
C PRO A 344 -11.39 14.69 15.60
N LEU A 345 -11.24 13.95 16.68
CA LEU A 345 -11.00 14.57 17.97
C LEU A 345 -9.66 15.28 17.86
N LYS A 346 -9.64 16.57 18.23
CA LYS A 346 -8.40 17.24 18.64
C LYS A 346 -7.80 16.41 19.77
N THR A 347 -6.94 15.46 19.44
CA THR A 347 -6.15 14.74 20.44
C THR A 347 -5.07 15.70 20.89
N GLU A 348 -5.08 16.04 22.19
CA GLU A 348 -3.99 16.77 22.80
C GLU A 348 -2.67 16.05 22.48
N PRO A 349 -1.60 16.78 22.15
CA PRO A 349 -0.33 16.16 21.79
C PRO A 349 0.15 15.26 22.94
N LEU A 350 0.57 14.05 22.59
CA LEU A 350 1.26 13.13 23.49
C LEU A 350 2.40 13.91 24.17
N GLN A 351 2.27 14.12 25.48
CA GLN A 351 3.36 14.70 26.27
C GLN A 351 4.53 13.71 26.26
N VAL A 352 5.68 14.21 25.80
CA VAL A 352 6.95 13.47 25.61
C VAL A 352 7.52 13.01 26.94
#